data_AF-A0A538AGH6-F1
#
_entry.id   AF-A0A538AGH6-F1
#
_cell.length_a   1.000
_cell.length_b   1.000
_cell.length_c   1.000
_cell.angle_alpha   90.00
_cell.angle_beta   90.00
_cell.angle_gamma   90.00
#
_symmetry.space_group_name_H-M   'P 1'
#
loop_
_entity.id
_entity.type
_entity.pdbx_description
1 polymer ?
#
loop_
_entity_poly.entity_id
_entity_poly.type
_entity_poly.pdbx_seq_one_letter_code
_entity_poly.pdbx_strand_id
1 'polypeptide(L)'
;MPTLVLLFEGGEECLTRGDRFTVTPCGREHPSCEARRRIRDVVRREAGRLGYEYQAIGIRDPRTRWGSCSRRGNLSFSWRLLLGPDEVLEYVVVHELCHLREPSHRKPFWRLLESVRPGWKDQARWLREHGQELHAYDPAVSLASASSSAAISGGTSAP
;
A
#
# COMPACT_ATOMS: atom_id res chain seq x y z
N MET A 1 11.15 17.71 -2.89
CA MET A 1 10.58 16.36 -3.12
C MET A 1 9.16 16.57 -3.62
N PRO A 2 8.76 16.09 -4.80
CA PRO A 2 7.42 16.35 -5.30
C PRO A 2 6.39 15.66 -4.39
N THR A 3 5.53 16.50 -3.80
CA THR A 3 4.40 16.17 -2.95
C THR A 3 3.35 15.40 -3.76
N LEU A 4 3.05 14.15 -3.37
CA LEU A 4 1.94 13.40 -3.93
C LEU A 4 0.68 13.73 -3.09
N VAL A 5 -0.25 14.48 -3.68
CA VAL A 5 -1.56 14.82 -3.10
C VAL A 5 -2.57 13.81 -3.63
N LEU A 6 -3.11 12.95 -2.77
CA LEU A 6 -4.30 12.15 -3.10
C LEU A 6 -5.54 12.97 -2.73
N LEU A 7 -6.19 13.57 -3.73
CA LEU A 7 -7.49 14.21 -3.56
C LEU A 7 -8.56 13.12 -3.55
N PHE A 8 -9.35 13.05 -2.48
CA PHE A 8 -10.54 12.22 -2.38
C PHE A 8 -11.75 13.09 -2.73
N GLU A 9 -12.37 12.86 -3.89
CA GLU A 9 -13.64 13.49 -4.26
C GLU A 9 -14.78 12.82 -3.47
N GLY A 10 -15.29 13.55 -2.49
CA GLY A 10 -16.38 13.12 -1.59
C GLY A 10 -16.41 14.05 -0.38
N GLY A 11 -16.86 15.28 -0.61
CA GLY A 11 -16.66 16.42 0.28
C GLY A 11 -17.12 16.21 1.71
N GLU A 12 -16.18 16.29 2.64
CA GLU A 12 -16.19 17.17 3.81
C GLU A 12 -14.75 17.64 4.05
N GLU A 13 -14.53 18.96 4.13
CA GLU A 13 -13.22 19.60 4.24
C GLU A 13 -12.48 19.16 5.52
N CYS A 14 -11.29 18.59 5.36
CA CYS A 14 -10.36 18.37 6.46
C CYS A 14 -8.98 18.95 6.09
N LEU A 15 -8.74 20.18 6.53
CA LEU A 15 -7.46 20.87 6.41
C LEU A 15 -6.40 20.12 7.23
N THR A 16 -5.29 19.72 6.61
CA THR A 16 -4.08 19.31 7.35
C THR A 16 -2.90 20.21 6.99
N ARG A 17 -2.38 20.89 8.02
CA ARG A 17 -1.09 21.57 8.01
C ARG A 17 -0.08 20.64 8.69
N GLY A 18 0.92 20.19 7.94
CA GLY A 18 2.15 19.57 8.47
C GLY A 18 2.15 18.04 8.51
N ASP A 19 2.84 17.44 7.54
CA ASP A 19 3.72 16.26 7.64
C ASP A 19 3.32 15.14 8.63
N ARG A 20 2.12 14.58 8.47
CA ARG A 20 1.71 13.37 9.20
C ARG A 20 0.62 12.63 8.44
N PHE A 21 0.92 11.41 8.00
CA PHE A 21 -0.10 10.45 7.55
C PHE A 21 -1.01 10.12 8.73
N THR A 22 -2.18 10.75 8.80
CA THR A 22 -3.23 10.36 9.73
C THR A 22 -4.20 9.47 8.98
N VAL A 23 -4.08 8.16 9.20
CA VAL A 23 -5.15 7.22 8.83
C VAL A 23 -6.24 7.42 9.88
N THR A 24 -7.29 8.16 9.53
CA THR A 24 -8.48 8.26 10.39
C THR A 24 -9.07 6.85 10.54
N PRO A 25 -9.20 6.32 11.77
CA PRO A 25 -9.97 5.10 11.97
C PRO A 25 -11.43 5.40 11.63
N CYS A 26 -11.88 5.00 10.44
CA CYS A 26 -13.31 4.98 10.15
C CYS A 26 -13.98 3.96 11.08
N GLY A 27 -14.98 4.41 11.84
CA GLY A 27 -15.70 3.59 12.79
C GLY A 27 -16.26 2.33 12.12
N ARG A 28 -15.75 1.16 12.57
CA ARG A 28 -16.21 -0.20 12.22
C ARG A 28 -15.88 -0.75 10.83
N GLU A 29 -14.84 -0.26 10.15
CA GLU A 29 -14.21 -0.99 9.04
C GLU A 29 -12.69 -0.99 9.20
N HIS A 30 -12.11 -2.16 9.47
CA HIS A 30 -10.67 -2.33 9.73
C HIS A 30 -9.85 -1.75 8.54
N PRO A 31 -8.66 -1.16 8.74
CA PRO A 31 -7.76 -0.72 7.66
C PRO A 31 -7.48 -1.76 6.57
N SER A 32 -7.78 -3.03 6.88
CA SER A 32 -7.68 -4.16 5.98
C SER A 32 -8.79 -4.21 4.92
N CYS A 33 -9.96 -3.60 5.12
CA CYS A 33 -11.07 -3.60 4.16
C CYS A 33 -10.81 -2.68 2.96
N GLU A 34 -10.46 -1.41 3.21
CA GLU A 34 -10.05 -0.49 2.15
C GLU A 34 -8.82 -1.03 1.43
N ALA A 35 -7.88 -1.59 2.20
CA ALA A 35 -6.68 -2.16 1.63
C ALA A 35 -6.97 -3.33 0.69
N ARG A 36 -7.93 -4.17 1.06
CA ARG A 36 -8.37 -5.27 0.20
C ARG A 36 -8.97 -4.76 -1.09
N ARG A 37 -9.77 -3.70 -1.07
CA ARG A 37 -10.40 -3.13 -2.27
C ARG A 37 -9.34 -2.60 -3.23
N ARG A 38 -8.54 -1.62 -2.78
CA ARG A 38 -7.56 -0.93 -3.63
C ARG A 38 -6.51 -1.88 -4.23
N ILE A 39 -5.95 -2.79 -3.42
CA ILE A 39 -4.99 -3.78 -3.94
C ILE A 39 -5.66 -4.69 -4.98
N ARG A 40 -6.88 -5.17 -4.74
CA ARG A 40 -7.59 -6.02 -5.72
C ARG A 40 -7.84 -5.29 -7.04
N ASP A 41 -8.19 -4.01 -6.98
CA ASP A 41 -8.48 -3.22 -8.19
C ASP A 41 -7.21 -2.99 -9.01
N VAL A 42 -6.08 -2.69 -8.36
CA VAL A 42 -4.77 -2.61 -9.04
C VAL A 42 -4.39 -3.96 -9.65
N VAL A 43 -4.56 -5.08 -8.91
CA VAL A 43 -4.27 -6.43 -9.45
C VAL A 43 -5.12 -6.73 -10.67
N ARG A 44 -6.43 -6.48 -10.61
CA ARG A 44 -7.33 -6.71 -11.76
C ARG A 44 -6.94 -5.89 -12.97
N ARG A 45 -6.65 -4.60 -12.76
CA ARG A 45 -6.27 -3.69 -13.83
C ARG A 45 -4.96 -4.13 -14.49
N GLU A 46 -3.92 -4.41 -13.72
CA GLU A 46 -2.63 -4.81 -14.26
C GLU A 46 -2.68 -6.22 -14.88
N ALA A 47 -3.40 -7.16 -14.26
CA ALA A 47 -3.58 -8.50 -14.84
C ALA A 47 -4.33 -8.43 -16.18
N GLY A 48 -5.37 -7.61 -16.28
CA GLY A 48 -6.10 -7.36 -17.52
C GLY A 48 -5.21 -6.71 -18.59
N ARG A 49 -4.42 -5.69 -18.21
CA ARG A 49 -3.45 -5.03 -19.11
C ARG A 49 -2.41 -6.01 -19.68
N LEU A 50 -1.96 -6.97 -18.86
CA LEU A 50 -0.94 -7.96 -19.23
C LEU A 50 -1.52 -9.23 -19.87
N GLY A 51 -2.84 -9.43 -19.79
CA GLY A 51 -3.50 -10.67 -20.22
C GLY A 51 -3.10 -11.88 -19.38
N TYR A 52 -2.90 -11.69 -18.07
CA TYR A 52 -2.50 -12.75 -17.13
C TYR A 52 -3.67 -13.22 -16.29
N GLU A 53 -3.78 -14.53 -16.10
CA GLU A 53 -4.79 -15.15 -15.23
C GLU A 53 -4.16 -15.57 -13.90
N TYR A 54 -4.88 -15.37 -12.81
CA TYR A 54 -4.49 -15.77 -11.45
C TYR A 54 -5.67 -16.44 -10.74
N GLN A 55 -5.39 -17.22 -9.70
CA GLN A 55 -6.41 -18.00 -9.00
C GLN A 55 -7.09 -17.22 -7.86
N ALA A 56 -6.28 -16.58 -7.01
CA ALA A 56 -6.81 -15.89 -5.83
C ALA A 56 -5.90 -14.76 -5.37
N ILE A 57 -6.47 -13.79 -4.64
CA ILE A 57 -5.75 -12.66 -4.04
C ILE A 57 -5.92 -12.70 -2.51
N GLY A 58 -4.82 -12.83 -1.79
CA GLY A 58 -4.73 -12.65 -0.35
C GLY A 58 -4.18 -11.27 0.00
N ILE A 59 -4.84 -10.55 0.90
CA ILE A 59 -4.26 -9.38 1.58
C ILE A 59 -4.00 -9.77 3.03
N ARG A 60 -2.75 -9.60 3.48
CA ARG A 60 -2.22 -10.07 4.77
C ARG A 60 -1.31 -9.00 5.39
N ASP A 61 -0.80 -9.28 6.59
CA ASP A 61 0.19 -8.43 7.27
C ASP A 61 1.54 -9.16 7.52
N PRO A 62 2.24 -9.61 6.46
CA PRO A 62 3.59 -10.13 6.62
C PRO A 62 4.58 -9.00 6.92
N ARG A 63 5.53 -9.24 7.83
CA ARG A 63 6.58 -8.25 8.20
C ARG A 63 7.90 -8.40 7.43
N THR A 64 7.97 -9.36 6.51
CA THR A 64 9.23 -9.75 5.84
C THR A 64 9.15 -9.74 4.31
N ARG A 65 7.96 -9.55 3.73
CA ARG A 65 7.75 -9.57 2.29
C ARG A 65 6.59 -8.68 1.89
N TRP A 66 6.69 -8.06 0.72
CA TRP A 66 5.65 -7.20 0.17
C TRP A 66 4.59 -7.97 -0.62
N GLY A 67 5.01 -9.04 -1.29
CA GLY A 67 4.16 -9.92 -2.06
C GLY A 67 4.68 -11.35 -2.10
N SER A 68 3.86 -12.25 -2.65
CA SER A 68 4.30 -13.57 -3.09
C SER A 68 3.30 -14.19 -4.07
N CYS A 69 3.81 -14.93 -5.05
CA CYS A 69 3.04 -15.78 -5.95
C CYS A 69 3.34 -17.26 -5.71
N SER A 70 2.29 -18.07 -5.51
CA SER A 70 2.43 -19.54 -5.48
C SER A 70 2.45 -20.13 -6.89
N ARG A 71 2.97 -21.36 -7.04
CA ARG A 71 2.93 -22.10 -8.31
C ARG A 71 1.51 -22.36 -8.86
N ARG A 72 0.50 -22.29 -7.99
CA ARG A 72 -0.91 -22.44 -8.37
C ARG A 72 -1.51 -21.11 -8.87
N GLY A 73 -0.78 -20.00 -8.84
CA GLY A 73 -1.31 -18.69 -9.23
C GLY A 73 -2.08 -17.95 -8.14
N ASN A 74 -1.95 -18.36 -6.87
CA ASN A 74 -2.42 -17.54 -5.75
C ASN A 74 -1.41 -16.43 -5.46
N LEU A 75 -1.88 -15.18 -5.48
CA LEU A 75 -1.12 -13.98 -5.16
C LEU A 75 -1.43 -13.56 -3.71
N SER A 76 -0.42 -13.10 -2.99
CA SER A 76 -0.57 -12.53 -1.65
C SER A 76 0.19 -11.22 -1.54
N PHE A 77 -0.39 -10.23 -0.87
CA PHE A 77 0.18 -8.90 -0.71
C PHE A 77 0.09 -8.40 0.73
N SER A 78 1.04 -7.56 1.12
CA SER A 78 1.00 -6.82 2.37
C SER A 78 0.09 -5.60 2.25
N TRP A 79 -0.85 -5.41 3.20
CA TRP A 79 -1.71 -4.22 3.21
C TRP A 79 -0.92 -2.92 3.39
N ARG A 80 0.28 -3.02 4.00
CA ARG A 80 1.18 -1.90 4.27
C ARG A 80 1.70 -1.22 3.01
N LEU A 81 1.56 -1.84 1.83
CA LEU A 81 1.88 -1.20 0.55
C LEU A 81 1.10 0.09 0.31
N LEU A 82 -0.07 0.26 0.95
CA LEU A 82 -0.90 1.46 0.84
C LEU A 82 -0.42 2.64 1.66
N LEU A 83 0.57 2.41 2.53
CA LEU A 83 1.24 3.47 3.24
C LEU A 83 2.33 4.14 2.37
N GLY A 84 2.68 3.52 1.24
CA GLY A 84 3.63 4.07 0.27
C GLY A 84 2.95 4.70 -0.95
N PRO A 85 3.75 5.24 -1.89
CA PRO A 85 3.26 5.73 -3.18
C PRO A 85 2.54 4.66 -4.00
N ASP A 86 1.57 5.07 -4.82
CA ASP A 86 0.79 4.15 -5.65
C ASP A 86 1.67 3.38 -6.65
N GLU A 87 2.70 4.02 -7.18
CA GLU A 87 3.62 3.42 -8.14
C GLU A 87 4.36 2.22 -7.55
N VAL A 88 4.61 2.25 -6.23
CA VAL A 88 5.24 1.18 -5.47
C VAL A 88 4.29 0.00 -5.31
N LEU A 89 3.02 0.25 -4.99
CA LEU A 89 1.99 -0.79 -4.96
C LEU A 89 1.88 -1.47 -6.33
N GLU A 90 1.75 -0.69 -7.40
CA GLU A 90 1.67 -1.20 -8.76
C GLU A 90 2.90 -2.00 -9.16
N TYR A 91 4.10 -1.53 -8.78
CA TYR A 91 5.34 -2.26 -9.01
C TYR A 91 5.29 -3.66 -8.37
N VAL A 92 4.91 -3.76 -7.10
CA VAL A 92 4.82 -5.06 -6.41
C VAL A 92 3.75 -5.94 -7.05
N VAL A 93 2.60 -5.38 -7.44
CA VAL A 93 1.57 -6.13 -8.15
C VAL A 93 2.09 -6.70 -9.46
N VAL A 94 2.74 -5.89 -10.29
CA VAL A 94 3.32 -6.35 -11.56
C VAL A 94 4.43 -7.38 -11.33
N HIS A 95 5.25 -7.20 -10.29
CA HIS A 95 6.28 -8.16 -9.88
C HIS A 95 5.68 -9.55 -9.60
N GLU A 96 4.63 -9.61 -8.79
CA GLU A 96 3.96 -10.87 -8.47
C GLU A 96 3.23 -11.47 -9.68
N LEU A 97 2.66 -10.64 -10.57
CA LEU A 97 2.07 -11.09 -11.82
C LEU A 97 3.11 -11.69 -12.77
N CYS A 98 4.32 -11.13 -12.84
CA CYS A 98 5.42 -11.69 -13.63
C CYS A 98 5.80 -13.11 -13.16
N HIS A 99 5.62 -13.43 -11.87
CA HIS A 99 5.87 -14.78 -11.36
C HIS A 99 4.95 -15.87 -11.91
N LEU A 100 3.79 -15.50 -12.48
CA LEU A 100 2.90 -16.44 -13.17
C LEU A 100 3.55 -17.00 -14.44
N ARG A 101 4.43 -16.23 -15.08
CA ARG A 101 5.17 -16.62 -16.29
C ARG A 101 6.59 -17.09 -15.96
N GLU A 102 7.26 -16.38 -15.06
CA GLU A 102 8.65 -16.60 -14.69
C GLU A 102 8.79 -16.78 -13.16
N PRO A 103 8.70 -18.01 -12.63
CA PRO A 103 8.59 -18.26 -11.19
C PRO A 103 9.85 -17.94 -10.38
N SER A 104 10.97 -17.60 -11.02
CA SER A 104 12.25 -17.35 -10.37
C SER A 104 12.85 -16.03 -10.83
N HIS A 105 13.50 -15.29 -9.94
CA HIS A 105 14.18 -14.01 -10.22
C HIS A 105 15.47 -14.14 -11.06
N ARG A 106 15.47 -15.04 -12.04
CA ARG A 106 16.57 -15.21 -13.00
C ARG A 106 16.48 -14.15 -14.10
N LYS A 107 17.48 -14.11 -14.99
CA LYS A 107 17.51 -13.17 -16.14
C LYS A 107 16.19 -13.08 -16.93
N PRO A 108 15.45 -14.18 -17.21
CA PRO A 108 14.17 -14.09 -17.91
C PRO A 108 13.12 -13.26 -17.17
N PHE A 109 13.00 -13.42 -15.85
CA PHE A 109 12.09 -12.63 -15.03
C PHE A 109 12.37 -11.13 -15.13
N TRP A 110 13.64 -10.72 -14.98
CA TRP A 110 13.99 -9.30 -15.02
C TRP A 110 13.79 -8.68 -16.41
N ARG A 111 14.00 -9.45 -17.48
CA ARG A 111 13.69 -9.02 -18.84
C ARG A 111 12.19 -8.84 -19.05
N LEU A 112 11.39 -9.77 -18.53
CA LEU A 112 9.94 -9.67 -18.56
C LEU A 112 9.44 -8.46 -17.77
N LEU A 113 9.94 -8.26 -16.55
CA LEU A 113 9.55 -7.14 -15.70
C LEU A 113 9.89 -5.80 -16.35
N GLU A 114 11.10 -5.67 -16.90
CA GLU A 114 11.53 -4.45 -17.62
C GLU A 114 10.66 -4.18 -18.85
N SER A 115 10.22 -5.22 -19.59
CA SER A 115 9.38 -5.01 -20.77
C SER A 115 7.95 -4.57 -20.42
N VAL A 116 7.40 -5.04 -19.31
CA VAL A 116 6.01 -4.75 -18.92
C VAL A 116 5.84 -3.53 -18.02
N ARG A 117 6.92 -3.13 -17.31
CA ARG A 117 6.98 -1.94 -16.46
C ARG A 117 8.38 -1.33 -16.50
N PRO A 118 8.70 -0.54 -17.54
CA PRO A 118 9.94 0.22 -17.61
C PRO A 118 10.10 1.13 -16.38
N GLY A 119 11.33 1.28 -15.88
CA GLY A 119 11.61 2.17 -14.74
C GLY A 119 11.30 1.58 -13.36
N TRP A 120 10.88 0.30 -13.27
CA TRP A 120 10.58 -0.40 -12.01
C TRP A 120 11.67 -0.30 -10.92
N LYS A 121 12.91 -0.02 -11.33
CA LYS A 121 14.07 0.09 -10.44
C LYS A 121 13.93 1.23 -9.43
N ASP A 122 13.22 2.30 -9.77
CA ASP A 122 13.02 3.42 -8.85
C ASP A 122 12.07 3.03 -7.72
N GLN A 123 11.00 2.29 -8.03
CA GLN A 123 10.08 1.77 -7.01
C GLN A 123 10.72 0.66 -6.16
N ALA A 124 11.55 -0.19 -6.78
CA ALA A 124 12.34 -1.18 -6.05
C ALA A 124 13.35 -0.51 -5.09
N ARG A 125 14.01 0.57 -5.53
CA ARG A 125 14.89 1.39 -4.69
C ARG A 125 14.11 1.99 -3.52
N TRP A 126 12.96 2.60 -3.80
CA TRP A 126 12.11 3.21 -2.78
C TRP A 126 11.72 2.19 -1.69
N LEU A 127 11.30 0.98 -2.07
CA LEU A 127 10.97 -0.08 -1.10
C LEU A 127 12.14 -0.54 -0.26
N ARG A 128 13.36 -0.53 -0.81
CA ARG A 128 14.57 -0.87 -0.07
C ARG A 128 14.90 0.21 0.98
N GLU A 129 14.61 1.46 0.67
CA GLU A 129 14.92 2.61 1.53
C GLU A 129 13.84 2.82 2.60
N HIS A 130 12.55 2.75 2.25
CA HIS A 130 11.42 3.07 3.14
C HIS A 130 10.68 1.83 3.66
N GLY A 131 10.99 0.63 3.16
CA GLY A 131 10.22 -0.57 3.50
C GLY A 131 10.25 -0.93 4.98
N GLN A 132 11.36 -0.66 5.68
CA GLN A 132 11.43 -0.89 7.13
C GLN A 132 10.48 0.01 7.90
N GLU A 133 10.35 1.28 7.50
CA GLU A 133 9.42 2.24 8.11
C GLU A 133 7.97 1.76 7.93
N LEU A 134 7.63 1.31 6.73
CA LEU A 134 6.32 0.75 6.43
C LEU A 134 6.01 -0.51 7.26
N HIS A 135 6.99 -1.39 7.49
CA HIS A 135 6.83 -2.57 8.37
C HIS A 135 6.83 -2.22 9.87
N ALA A 136 7.44 -1.11 10.26
CA ALA A 136 7.46 -0.62 11.63
C ALA A 136 6.13 0.04 12.02
N TYR A 137 5.35 0.53 11.06
CA TYR A 137 4.05 1.17 11.32
C TYR A 137 3.15 0.30 12.21
N ASP A 138 2.68 0.84 13.33
CA ASP A 138 1.77 0.15 14.22
C ASP A 138 0.46 0.97 14.32
N PRO A 139 -0.66 0.44 13.80
CA PRO A 139 -1.93 1.15 13.88
C PRO A 139 -2.37 1.39 15.33
N ALA A 140 -2.03 0.52 16.29
CA ALA A 140 -2.42 0.69 17.69
C ALA A 140 -1.69 1.86 18.36
N VAL A 141 -0.40 2.03 18.06
CA VAL A 141 0.41 3.16 18.54
C VAL A 141 -0.04 4.48 17.91
N SER A 142 -0.35 4.45 16.61
CA SER A 142 -0.83 5.64 15.89
C SER A 142 -2.16 6.16 16.46
N LEU A 143 -3.06 5.28 16.86
CA LEU A 143 -4.34 5.62 17.49
C LEU A 143 -4.19 6.21 18.90
N ALA A 144 -3.34 5.63 19.74
CA ALA A 144 -3.07 6.14 21.08
C ALA A 144 -2.47 7.56 21.07
N SER A 145 -1.67 7.87 20.05
CA SER A 145 -1.06 9.19 19.84
C SER A 145 -2.10 10.26 19.45
N ALA A 146 -3.15 9.86 18.73
CA ALA A 146 -4.23 10.75 18.30
C ALA A 146 -5.20 11.09 19.45
N SER A 147 -5.51 10.12 20.31
CA SER A 147 -6.43 10.32 21.44
C SER A 147 -5.88 11.27 22.52
N SER A 148 -4.56 11.38 22.69
CA SER A 148 -3.95 12.28 23.68
C SER A 148 -3.95 13.76 23.28
N SER A 149 -4.22 14.09 22.01
CA SER A 149 -4.28 15.49 21.54
C SER A 149 -5.68 16.13 21.62
N ALA A 150 -6.72 15.35 21.96
CA ALA A 150 -8.11 15.83 22.04
C ALA A 150 -8.51 16.40 23.42
N ALA A 151 -7.56 16.55 24.36
CA ALA A 151 -7.87 16.88 25.77
C ALA A 151 -7.49 18.31 26.22
N ILE A 152 -7.37 19.29 25.32
CA ILE A 152 -7.16 20.70 25.71
C ILE A 152 -8.16 21.63 25.01
N SER A 153 -9.39 21.73 25.52
CA SER A 153 -10.24 22.93 25.46
C SER A 153 -11.51 22.77 26.29
N GLY A 154 -11.39 23.09 27.57
CA GLY A 154 -12.49 23.47 28.46
C GLY A 154 -11.82 24.26 29.59
N GLY A 155 -11.92 25.58 29.68
CA GLY A 155 -13.14 26.36 29.69
C GLY A 155 -13.43 26.72 31.14
N THR A 156 -12.77 27.76 31.66
CA THR A 156 -13.21 28.47 32.87
C THR A 156 -13.18 29.97 32.59
N SER A 157 -14.33 30.50 32.23
CA SER A 157 -14.67 31.90 32.40
C SER A 157 -15.99 31.95 33.15
N ALA A 158 -15.94 32.43 34.38
CA ALA A 158 -17.08 33.01 35.07
C ALA A 158 -16.53 34.09 36.03
N PRO A 159 -17.19 35.26 36.12
CA PRO A 159 -16.80 36.32 37.05
C PRO A 159 -17.10 35.97 38.51
#